data_AF-A0A7G8ZJR3-F1
#
_entry.id   AF-A0A7G8ZJR3-F1
#
_cell.length_a   1.000
_cell.length_b   1.000
_cell.length_c   1.000
_cell.angle_alpha   90.00
_cell.angle_beta   90.00
_cell.angle_gamma   90.00
#
_symmetry.space_group_name_H-M   'P 1'
#
loop_
_entity.id
_entity.type
_entity.pdbx_description
1 polymer ?
#
loop_
_entity_poly.entity_id
_entity_poly.type
_entity_poly.pdbx_seq_one_letter_code
_entity_poly.pdbx_strand_id
1 'polypeptide(L)'
;MALRLAAARSEGGDLNGVGEALDKAEASGLSDHEDVLRLRAGLARHRGDWAAMRDFAERWLAAAGDDVEARSAYAHALSQLGYYKGGKRLQVGCRGRAERRQLGRSGASHSGRQRYQPG
;
A
#
# COMPACT_ATOMS: atom_id res chain seq x y z
N MET A 1 -5.97 -5.53 -14.50
CA MET A 1 -7.39 -5.21 -14.70
C MET A 1 -8.11 -4.74 -13.43
N ALA A 2 -7.77 -5.26 -12.24
CA ALA A 2 -8.43 -4.90 -10.98
C ALA A 2 -8.44 -3.39 -10.65
N LEU A 3 -7.36 -2.65 -10.94
CA LEU A 3 -7.27 -1.20 -10.68
C LEU A 3 -8.27 -0.36 -11.49
N ARG A 4 -8.41 -0.64 -12.79
CA ARG A 4 -9.40 0.04 -13.64
C ARG A 4 -10.83 -0.24 -13.19
N LEU A 5 -11.09 -1.48 -12.74
CA LEU A 5 -12.39 -1.86 -12.21
C LEU A 5 -12.70 -1.14 -10.89
N ALA A 6 -11.70 -1.01 -10.01
CA ALA A 6 -11.84 -0.25 -8.77
C ALA A 6 -12.10 1.24 -9.02
N ALA A 7 -11.40 1.87 -9.99
CA ALA A 7 -11.67 3.25 -10.38
C ALA A 7 -13.11 3.44 -10.89
N ALA A 8 -13.55 2.61 -11.84
CA ALA A 8 -14.89 2.68 -12.41
C ALA A 8 -16.01 2.46 -11.38
N ARG A 9 -15.79 1.57 -10.40
CA ARG A 9 -16.75 1.34 -9.31
C ARG A 9 -16.81 2.49 -8.31
N SER A 10 -15.69 3.19 -8.11
CA SER A 10 -15.64 4.39 -7.28
C SER A 10 -16.47 5.52 -7.91
N GLU A 11 -16.42 5.67 -9.23
CA GLU A 11 -17.25 6.63 -9.97
C GLU A 11 -18.74 6.26 -9.92
N GLY A 12 -19.05 4.96 -9.91
CA GLY A 12 -20.42 4.43 -9.76
C GLY A 12 -20.97 4.40 -8.33
N GLY A 13 -20.18 4.81 -7.32
CA GLY A 13 -20.59 4.77 -5.91
C GLY A 13 -20.65 3.37 -5.28
N ASP A 14 -20.19 2.33 -5.97
CA ASP A 14 -20.12 0.95 -5.46
C ASP A 14 -18.90 0.76 -4.55
N LEU A 15 -18.96 1.32 -3.35
CA LEU A 15 -17.88 1.29 -2.37
C LEU A 15 -17.49 -0.13 -1.92
N ASN A 16 -18.43 -1.08 -1.97
CA ASN A 16 -18.17 -2.47 -1.63
C ASN A 16 -17.39 -3.16 -2.74
N GLY A 17 -17.81 -3.00 -3.99
CA GLY A 17 -17.09 -3.54 -5.14
C GLY A 17 -15.74 -2.87 -5.38
N VAL A 18 -15.54 -1.62 -4.96
CA VAL A 18 -14.20 -0.99 -4.90
C VAL A 18 -13.30 -1.75 -3.93
N GLY A 19 -13.78 -2.00 -2.71
CA GLY A 19 -13.02 -2.74 -1.69
C GLY A 19 -12.57 -4.12 -2.18
N GLU A 20 -13.48 -4.92 -2.72
CA GLU A 20 -13.16 -6.25 -3.23
C GLU A 20 -12.16 -6.24 -4.40
N ALA A 21 -12.25 -5.24 -5.28
CA ALA A 21 -11.31 -5.08 -6.38
C ALA A 21 -9.91 -4.70 -5.89
N LEU A 22 -9.83 -3.88 -4.82
CA LEU A 22 -8.57 -3.54 -4.17
C LEU A 22 -7.97 -4.74 -3.45
N ASP A 23 -8.77 -5.54 -2.74
CA ASP A 23 -8.30 -6.77 -2.08
C ASP A 23 -7.66 -7.73 -3.10
N LYS A 24 -8.25 -7.88 -4.29
CA LYS A 24 -7.69 -8.68 -5.39
C LYS A 24 -6.39 -8.10 -5.96
N ALA A 25 -6.30 -6.77 -6.05
CA ALA A 25 -5.07 -6.11 -6.50
C ALA A 25 -3.93 -6.31 -5.48
N GLU A 26 -4.24 -6.20 -4.19
CA GLU A 26 -3.30 -6.43 -3.09
C GLU A 26 -2.83 -7.89 -3.04
N ALA A 27 -3.75 -8.85 -3.20
CA ALA A 27 -3.40 -10.26 -3.31
C ALA A 27 -2.49 -10.56 -4.51
N SER A 28 -2.51 -9.71 -5.53
CA SER A 28 -1.62 -9.78 -6.70
C SER A 28 -0.26 -9.09 -6.48
N GLY A 29 0.01 -8.59 -5.27
CA GLY A 29 1.28 -7.95 -4.89
C GLY A 29 1.34 -6.44 -5.13
N LEU A 30 0.22 -5.79 -5.43
CA LEU A 30 0.16 -4.34 -5.71
C LEU A 30 -0.12 -3.48 -4.46
N SER A 31 0.08 -4.02 -3.26
CA SER A 31 -0.33 -3.38 -2.00
C SER A 31 0.36 -2.05 -1.67
N ASP A 32 1.52 -1.79 -2.28
CA ASP A 32 2.27 -0.53 -2.15
C ASP A 32 2.23 0.29 -3.46
N HIS A 33 1.42 -0.13 -4.44
CA HIS A 33 1.28 0.61 -5.68
C HIS A 33 0.45 1.88 -5.45
N GLU A 34 0.90 2.98 -6.04
CA GLU A 34 0.31 4.32 -5.89
C GLU A 34 -1.21 4.33 -6.08
N ASP A 35 -1.70 3.78 -7.21
CA ASP A 35 -3.13 3.69 -7.49
C ASP A 35 -3.95 2.92 -6.44
N VAL A 36 -3.39 1.86 -5.84
CA VAL A 36 -4.07 1.10 -4.78
C VAL A 36 -4.20 1.97 -3.53
N LEU A 37 -3.12 2.65 -3.16
CA LEU A 37 -3.09 3.52 -1.98
C LEU A 37 -4.02 4.72 -2.14
N ARG A 38 -4.03 5.34 -3.33
CA ARG A 38 -4.96 6.43 -3.69
C ARG A 38 -6.42 5.98 -3.55
N LEU A 39 -6.78 4.83 -4.13
CA LEU A 39 -8.15 4.32 -4.08
C LEU A 39 -8.56 3.87 -2.66
N ARG A 40 -7.64 3.29 -1.88
CA ARG A 40 -7.86 2.96 -0.45
C ARG A 40 -8.10 4.20 0.40
N ALA A 41 -7.31 5.26 0.20
CA ALA A 41 -7.50 6.53 0.88
C ALA A 41 -8.86 7.16 0.52
N GLY A 42 -9.26 7.11 -0.75
CA GLY A 42 -10.60 7.53 -1.20
C GLY A 42 -11.72 6.73 -0.55
N LEU A 43 -11.60 5.40 -0.50
CA LEU A 43 -12.59 4.53 0.13
C LEU A 43 -12.72 4.80 1.64
N ALA A 44 -11.60 5.00 2.32
CA ALA A 44 -11.56 5.35 3.74
C ALA A 44 -12.26 6.70 4.01
N ARG A 45 -12.01 7.71 3.16
CA ARG A 45 -12.70 9.00 3.19
C ARG A 45 -14.21 8.84 3.08
N HIS A 46 -14.69 8.04 2.12
CA HIS A 46 -16.13 7.81 1.95
C HIS A 46 -16.78 7.11 3.15
N ARG A 47 -16.03 6.26 3.86
CA ARG A 47 -16.50 5.55 5.06
C ARG A 47 -16.38 6.38 6.34
N GLY A 48 -15.75 7.56 6.28
CA GLY A 48 -15.43 8.36 7.47
C GLY A 48 -14.32 7.74 8.34
N ASP A 49 -13.55 6.79 7.80
CA ASP A 49 -12.42 6.18 8.50
C ASP A 49 -11.16 7.03 8.30
N TRP A 50 -11.08 8.11 9.07
CA TRP A 50 -10.00 9.11 8.95
C TRP A 50 -8.63 8.56 9.37
N ALA A 51 -8.60 7.55 10.26
CA ALA A 51 -7.37 6.90 10.67
C ALA A 51 -6.80 6.03 9.53
N ALA A 52 -7.63 5.21 8.90
CA ALA A 52 -7.21 4.44 7.73
C ALA A 52 -6.83 5.36 6.56
N MET A 53 -7.57 6.46 6.35
CA MET A 53 -7.24 7.45 5.31
C MET A 53 -5.85 8.04 5.52
N ARG A 54 -5.48 8.40 6.76
CA ARG A 54 -4.14 8.89 7.12
C ARG A 54 -3.07 7.86 6.75
N ASP A 55 -3.25 6.60 7.17
CA ASP A 55 -2.24 5.56 6.98
C ASP A 55 -2.01 5.23 5.49
N PHE A 56 -3.07 5.20 4.69
CA PHE A 56 -2.95 5.02 3.24
C PHE A 56 -2.31 6.22 2.56
N ALA A 57 -2.65 7.45 2.96
CA ALA A 57 -2.05 8.66 2.40
C ALA A 57 -0.56 8.81 2.76
N GLU A 58 -0.16 8.42 3.98
CA GLU A 58 1.26 8.40 4.38
C GLU A 58 2.07 7.40 3.53
N ARG A 59 1.54 6.20 3.33
CA ARG A 59 2.17 5.20 2.44
C ARG A 59 2.21 5.66 0.99
N TRP A 60 1.17 6.35 0.53
CA TRP A 60 1.13 6.92 -0.81
C TRP A 60 2.23 7.97 -0.98
N LEU A 61 2.40 8.87 -0.02
CA LEU A 61 3.51 9.84 -0.03
C LEU A 61 4.88 9.17 -0.05
N ALA A 62 5.06 8.08 0.72
CA ALA A 62 6.31 7.33 0.70
C ALA A 62 6.60 6.66 -0.66
N ALA A 63 5.56 6.30 -1.42
CA ALA A 63 5.67 5.66 -2.73
C ALA A 63 5.83 6.66 -3.89
N ALA A 64 5.10 7.78 -3.84
CA ALA A 64 5.04 8.79 -4.91
C ALA A 64 5.98 9.99 -4.68
N GLY A 65 6.59 10.11 -3.50
CA GLY A 65 7.56 11.14 -3.15
C GLY A 65 6.94 12.49 -2.80
N ASP A 66 6.44 13.23 -3.80
CA ASP A 66 5.94 14.61 -3.65
C ASP A 66 4.56 14.86 -4.30
N ASP A 67 3.72 13.83 -4.36
CA ASP A 67 2.38 13.95 -4.92
C ASP A 67 1.52 14.96 -4.13
N VAL A 68 0.93 15.92 -4.85
CA VAL A 68 0.11 17.00 -4.25
C VAL A 68 -1.26 16.48 -3.78
N GLU A 69 -1.86 15.52 -4.50
CA GLU A 69 -3.09 14.87 -4.08
C GLU A 69 -2.86 14.06 -2.80
N ALA A 70 -1.77 13.31 -2.72
CA ALA A 70 -1.41 12.53 -1.54
C ALA A 70 -1.21 13.43 -0.30
N ARG A 71 -0.53 14.58 -0.46
CA ARG A 71 -0.35 15.57 0.62
C ARG A 71 -1.67 16.15 1.08
N SER A 72 -2.55 16.47 0.12
CA SER A 72 -3.89 17.01 0.40
C SER A 72 -4.76 16.00 1.14
N ALA A 73 -4.73 14.73 0.72
CA ALA A 73 -5.43 13.63 1.39
C ALA A 73 -4.93 13.42 2.82
N TYR A 74 -3.62 13.42 3.03
CA TYR A 74 -3.01 13.29 4.35
C TYR A 74 -3.39 14.46 5.29
N ALA A 75 -3.28 15.69 4.80
CA ALA A 75 -3.68 16.88 5.55
C ALA A 75 -5.18 16.87 5.91
N HIS A 76 -6.03 16.42 4.97
CA HIS A 76 -7.46 16.29 5.21
C HIS A 76 -7.77 15.26 6.31
N ALA A 77 -7.13 14.09 6.27
CA ALA A 77 -7.28 13.06 7.29
C ALA A 77 -6.87 13.56 8.68
N LEU A 78 -5.73 14.27 8.78
CA LEU A 78 -5.26 14.87 10.03
C LEU A 78 -6.23 15.93 10.59
N SER A 79 -6.81 16.74 9.71
CA SER A 79 -7.81 17.73 10.10
C SER A 79 -9.05 17.08 10.71
N GLN A 80 -9.55 16.00 10.11
CA GLN A 80 -10.75 15.29 10.58
C GLN A 80 -10.52 14.50 11.88
N LEU A 81 -9.30 14.03 12.12
CA LEU A 81 -8.91 13.39 13.38
C LEU A 81 -8.76 14.39 14.55
N GLY A 82 -8.97 15.69 14.31
CA GLY A 82 -8.92 16.70 15.37
C GLY A 82 -7.51 17.06 15.83
N TYR A 83 -6.47 16.77 15.02
CA TYR A 83 -5.07 17.14 15.33
C TYR A 83 -4.78 18.65 15.23
N TYR A 84 -5.78 19.51 15.44
CA TYR A 84 -5.57 20.97 15.61
C TYR A 84 -5.21 21.40 17.04
N LYS A 85 -5.05 20.47 17.99
CA LYS A 85 -4.41 20.75 19.29
C LYS A 85 -3.53 19.59 19.73
N GLY A 86 -2.22 19.79 19.66
CA GLY A 86 -1.24 19.03 20.46
C GLY A 86 -0.66 17.77 19.83
N GLY A 87 -0.32 17.78 18.53
CA GLY A 87 0.42 16.68 17.90
C GLY A 87 1.91 16.67 18.24
N LYS A 88 2.28 16.34 19.49
CA LYS A 88 3.67 15.94 19.77
C LYS A 88 3.98 14.65 18.99
N ARG A 89 5.09 14.70 18.26
CA ARG A 89 5.88 13.59 17.70
C ARG A 89 5.52 13.16 16.27
N LEU A 90 5.78 14.06 15.32
CA LEU A 90 6.28 13.68 14.00
C LEU A 90 7.72 13.13 14.18
N GLN A 91 7.84 11.85 14.55
CA GLN A 91 9.11 11.14 14.49
C GLN A 91 8.84 9.68 14.16
N VAL A 92 8.73 9.36 12.88
CA VAL A 92 9.14 8.07 12.35
C VAL A 92 9.89 8.35 11.06
N GLY A 93 11.18 8.03 11.08
CA GLY A 93 12.12 8.42 10.06
C GLY A 93 11.82 7.81 8.69
N CYS A 94 11.86 8.66 7.68
CA CYS A 94 12.03 8.31 6.27
C CYS A 94 13.43 7.71 5.99
N ARG A 95 14.00 6.89 6.89
CA ARG A 95 15.34 6.33 6.73
C ARG A 95 15.34 4.85 7.12
N GLY A 96 15.25 3.96 6.13
CA GLY A 96 15.74 2.58 6.29
C GLY A 96 14.85 1.41 5.90
N ARG A 97 13.83 1.56 5.02
CA ARG A 97 13.05 0.39 4.54
C ARG A 97 12.96 0.21 3.02
N ALA A 98 13.85 0.84 2.25
CA ALA A 98 14.01 0.53 0.82
C ALA A 98 15.00 -0.64 0.55
N GLU A 99 15.76 -1.11 1.53
CA GLU A 99 16.92 -1.98 1.28
C GLU A 99 16.83 -3.32 2.02
N ARG A 100 15.78 -4.11 1.78
CA ARG A 100 15.76 -5.52 2.26
C ARG A 100 14.89 -6.51 1.48
N ARG A 101 14.59 -6.24 0.20
CA ARG A 101 13.80 -7.16 -0.66
C ARG A 101 14.50 -7.61 -1.95
N GLN A 102 15.83 -7.54 -2.03
CA GLN A 102 16.58 -8.03 -3.21
C GLN A 102 17.68 -9.07 -2.93
N LEU A 103 17.85 -9.57 -1.71
CA LEU A 103 18.82 -10.62 -1.41
C LEU A 103 18.15 -11.76 -0.64
N GLY A 104 17.61 -12.73 -1.36
CA GLY A 104 16.95 -13.88 -0.73
C GLY A 104 16.41 -14.98 -1.65
N ARG A 105 16.78 -14.99 -2.94
CA ARG A 105 16.50 -16.13 -3.84
C ARG A 105 17.78 -16.62 -4.51
N SER A 106 18.73 -17.06 -3.68
CA SER A 106 19.79 -17.99 -4.08
C SER A 106 19.81 -19.15 -3.09
N GLY A 107 18.96 -20.14 -3.34
CA GLY A 107 19.14 -21.52 -2.88
C GLY A 107 19.05 -22.38 -4.14
N ALA A 108 20.16 -22.62 -4.84
CA ALA A 108 21.09 -23.71 -4.55
C ALA A 108 20.40 -25.08 -4.57
N SER A 109 20.38 -25.66 -5.78
CA SER A 109 20.89 -26.99 -6.10
C SER A 109 20.57 -28.15 -5.15
N HIS A 110 19.79 -29.10 -5.64
CA HIS A 110 20.12 -30.53 -5.47
C HIS A 110 20.08 -31.19 -6.85
N SER A 111 21.26 -31.21 -7.47
CA SER A 111 21.58 -31.96 -8.67
C SER A 111 21.61 -33.45 -8.32
N GLY A 112 20.67 -34.20 -8.87
CA GLY A 112 20.72 -35.66 -8.86
C GLY A 112 21.89 -36.13 -9.74
N ARG A 113 22.88 -36.79 -9.13
CA ARG A 113 23.87 -37.57 -9.87
C ARG A 113 24.16 -38.89 -9.14
N GLN A 114 23.69 -39.95 -9.77
CA GLN A 114 24.18 -41.31 -9.65
C GLN A 114 25.71 -41.35 -9.73
N ARG A 115 26.36 -42.23 -8.94
CA ARG A 115 27.13 -43.40 -9.41
C ARG A 115 27.95 -44.07 -8.29
N TYR A 116 27.94 -45.41 -8.37
CA TYR A 116 28.99 -46.39 -8.03
C TYR A 116 29.40 -46.63 -6.56
N GLN A 117 29.10 -47.86 -6.08
CA GLN A 117 29.88 -48.56 -5.06
C GLN A 117 30.60 -49.75 -5.74
N PRO A 118 31.89 -50.01 -5.44
CA PRO A 118 32.52 -51.29 -5.75
C PRO A 118 32.43 -52.23 -4.54
N GLY A 119 32.06 -53.48 -4.80
CA GLY A 119 32.18 -54.63 -3.91
C GLY A 119 32.62 -55.83 -4.73
#